data_AF-A0A4V2S4H3-F1
#
_entry.id   AF-A0A4V2S4H3-F1
#
_cell.length_a   1.000
_cell.length_b   1.000
_cell.length_c   1.000
_cell.angle_alpha   90.00
_cell.angle_beta   90.00
_cell.angle_gamma   90.00
#
_symmetry.space_group_name_H-M   'P 1'
#
loop_
_entity.id
_entity.type
_entity.pdbx_description
1 polymer ?
#
loop_
_entity_poly.entity_id
_entity_poly.type
_entity_poly.pdbx_seq_one_letter_code
_entity_poly.pdbx_strand_id
1 'polypeptide(L)'
;MDWSAGRNGRVLAGVYLAGFTASLIGLVWTLVNQLTGGGGSQEVVGGVLFVGGQLVIYGLVRGLMQPGGRRDAGRLWNRLVLGRELVGAWRALRN
;
A
#
# COMPACT_ATOMS: atom_id res chain seq x y z
N MET A 1 6.11 0.87 12.97
CA MET A 1 6.58 2.23 12.66
C MET A 1 5.74 3.20 13.46
N ASP A 2 6.32 4.29 13.97
CA ASP A 2 5.51 5.32 14.62
C ASP A 2 5.01 6.30 13.56
N TRP A 3 3.76 6.11 13.16
CA TRP A 3 3.08 6.98 12.20
C TRP A 3 2.75 8.35 12.78
N SER A 4 2.84 8.54 14.10
CA SER A 4 2.57 9.82 14.76
C SER A 4 3.79 10.75 14.78
N ALA A 5 4.98 10.20 14.49
CA ALA A 5 6.24 10.94 14.48
C ALA A 5 6.37 11.79 13.19
N GLY A 6 5.75 12.97 13.19
CA GLY A 6 5.94 13.99 12.16
C GLY A 6 4.67 14.74 11.78
N ARG A 7 4.83 15.96 11.22
CA ARG A 7 3.73 16.87 10.89
C ARG A 7 2.66 16.25 9.97
N ASN A 8 3.06 15.30 9.11
CA ASN A 8 2.20 14.67 8.11
C ASN A 8 1.90 13.19 8.41
N GLY A 9 2.24 12.70 9.61
CA GLY A 9 2.18 11.29 9.96
C GLY A 9 0.82 10.62 9.74
N ARG A 10 -0.27 11.29 10.18
CA ARG A 10 -1.65 10.83 9.95
C ARG A 10 -2.02 10.74 8.47
N VAL A 11 -1.59 11.72 7.67
CA VAL A 11 -1.87 11.74 6.23
C VAL A 11 -1.17 10.57 5.55
N LEU A 12 0.09 10.31 5.88
CA LEU A 12 0.86 9.19 5.33
C LEU A 12 0.26 7.84 5.73
N ALA A 13 -0.24 7.71 6.97
CA ALA A 13 -0.97 6.54 7.42
C ALA A 13 -2.27 6.33 6.61
N GLY A 14 -3.03 7.39 6.34
CA GLY A 14 -4.22 7.35 5.49
C GLY A 14 -3.90 6.93 4.06
N VAL A 15 -2.88 7.53 3.45
CA VAL A 15 -2.40 7.17 2.11
C VAL A 15 -1.97 5.71 2.05
N TYR A 16 -1.29 5.23 3.09
CA TYR A 16 -0.90 3.82 3.19
C TYR A 16 -2.11 2.88 3.22
N LEU A 17 -3.10 3.15 4.08
CA LEU A 17 -4.31 2.33 4.16
C LEU A 17 -5.09 2.31 2.84
N ALA A 18 -5.24 3.46 2.19
CA ALA A 18 -5.91 3.57 0.90
C ALA A 18 -5.17 2.79 -0.18
N GLY A 19 -3.85 2.98 -0.30
CA GLY A 19 -3.02 2.28 -1.28
C GLY A 19 -2.99 0.77 -1.06
N PHE A 20 -2.87 0.32 0.19
CA PHE A 20 -2.89 -1.09 0.54
C PHE A 20 -4.25 -1.73 0.24
N THR A 21 -5.35 -1.07 0.59
CA THR A 21 -6.71 -1.55 0.32
C THR A 21 -6.98 -1.64 -1.18
N ALA A 22 -6.61 -0.62 -1.94
CA ALA A 22 -6.70 -0.64 -3.40
C ALA A 22 -5.90 -1.80 -4.00
N SER A 23 -4.69 -2.06 -3.47
CA SER A 23 -3.86 -3.17 -3.94
C SER A 23 -4.52 -4.54 -3.66
N LEU A 24 -5.12 -4.73 -2.48
CA LEU A 24 -5.82 -5.97 -2.15
C LEU A 24 -7.07 -6.17 -3.01
N ILE A 25 -7.87 -5.12 -3.19
CA ILE A 25 -9.07 -5.18 -4.04
C ILE A 25 -8.64 -5.54 -5.47
N GLY A 26 -7.62 -4.87 -6.01
CA GLY A 26 -7.11 -5.15 -7.34
C GLY A 26 -6.63 -6.59 -7.51
N LEU A 27 -5.89 -7.11 -6.52
CA LEU A 27 -5.42 -8.50 -6.51
C LEU A 27 -6.59 -9.49 -6.48
N VAL A 28 -7.51 -9.33 -5.52
CA VAL A 28 -8.67 -10.22 -5.36
C VAL A 28 -9.52 -10.21 -6.62
N TRP A 29 -9.79 -9.02 -7.17
CA TRP A 29 -10.58 -8.86 -8.38
C TRP A 29 -9.93 -9.55 -9.59
N THR A 30 -8.61 -9.38 -9.74
CA THR A 30 -7.85 -10.05 -10.81
C THR A 30 -7.94 -11.57 -10.68
N LEU A 31 -7.76 -12.12 -9.47
CA LEU A 31 -7.86 -13.56 -9.22
C LEU A 31 -9.28 -14.09 -9.48
N VAL A 32 -10.32 -13.35 -9.08
CA VAL A 32 -11.71 -13.72 -9.35
C VAL A 32 -11.97 -13.78 -10.85
N ASN A 33 -11.56 -12.76 -11.61
CA ASN A 33 -11.76 -12.75 -13.07
C ASN A 33 -11.04 -13.91 -13.76
N GLN A 34 -9.82 -14.23 -13.33
CA GLN A 34 -9.08 -15.39 -13.85
C GLN A 34 -9.82 -16.70 -13.60
N LEU A 35 -10.50 -16.84 -12.45
CA LEU A 35 -11.26 -18.05 -12.09
C LEU A 35 -12.61 -18.14 -12.79
N THR A 36 -13.27 -17.00 -13.05
CA THR A 36 -14.62 -16.97 -13.62
C THR A 36 -14.64 -16.77 -15.14
N GLY A 37 -13.48 -16.66 -15.79
CA GLY A 37 -13.39 -16.32 -17.21
C GLY A 37 -13.84 -14.88 -17.50
N GLY A 38 -13.59 -13.97 -16.56
CA GLY A 38 -13.93 -12.56 -16.67
C GLY A 38 -13.34 -11.91 -17.93
N GLY A 39 -14.09 -11.01 -18.54
CA GLY A 39 -13.67 -10.33 -19.77
C GLY A 39 -12.54 -9.33 -19.55
N GLY A 40 -11.78 -9.02 -20.60
CA GLY A 40 -10.56 -8.20 -20.52
C GLY A 40 -10.71 -6.83 -19.86
N SER A 41 -11.90 -6.20 -19.91
CA SER A 41 -12.14 -4.92 -19.21
C SER A 41 -12.14 -5.06 -17.68
N GLN A 42 -12.59 -6.18 -17.13
CA GLN A 42 -12.60 -6.44 -15.69
C GLN A 42 -11.18 -6.76 -15.18
N GLU A 43 -10.38 -7.46 -15.98
CA GLU A 43 -8.96 -7.69 -15.70
C GLU A 43 -8.16 -6.39 -15.67
N VAL A 44 -8.43 -5.47 -16.60
CA VAL A 44 -7.79 -4.15 -16.65
C VAL A 44 -8.08 -3.36 -15.36
N VAL A 45 -9.32 -3.36 -14.87
CA VAL A 45 -9.68 -2.67 -13.62
C VAL A 45 -8.92 -3.25 -12.43
N GLY A 46 -8.88 -4.58 -12.30
CA GLY A 46 -8.12 -5.27 -11.24
C GLY A 46 -6.63 -4.94 -11.28
N GLY A 47 -6.04 -4.99 -12.47
CA GLY A 47 -4.64 -4.65 -12.70
C GLY A 47 -4.31 -3.20 -12.36
N VAL A 48 -5.14 -2.23 -12.79
CA VAL A 48 -4.93 -0.81 -12.50
C VAL A 48 -5.00 -0.54 -10.98
N LEU A 49 -5.97 -1.13 -10.29
CA LEU A 49 -6.07 -1.00 -8.82
C LEU A 49 -4.87 -1.60 -8.11
N PHE A 50 -4.44 -2.79 -8.54
CA PHE A 50 -3.27 -3.46 -7.97
C PHE A 50 -2.01 -2.63 -8.15
N VAL A 51 -1.69 -2.28 -9.39
CA VAL A 51 -0.49 -1.50 -9.74
C VAL A 51 -0.54 -0.11 -9.10
N GLY A 52 -1.68 0.57 -9.12
CA GLY A 52 -1.87 1.86 -8.48
C GLY A 52 -1.59 1.80 -6.98
N GLY A 53 -2.12 0.80 -6.29
CA GLY A 53 -1.84 0.57 -4.86
C GLY A 53 -0.36 0.31 -4.58
N GLN A 54 0.32 -0.48 -5.41
CA GLN A 54 1.77 -0.74 -5.29
C GLN A 54 2.60 0.53 -5.51
N LEU A 55 2.23 1.38 -6.47
CA LEU A 55 2.90 2.66 -6.72
C LEU A 55 2.76 3.62 -5.54
N VAL A 56 1.59 3.66 -4.90
CA VAL A 56 1.37 4.43 -3.66
C VAL A 56 2.30 3.95 -2.54
N ILE A 57 2.37 2.63 -2.32
CA ILE A 57 3.28 2.05 -1.31
C ILE A 57 4.74 2.37 -1.65
N TYR A 58 5.09 2.40 -2.94
CA TYR A 58 6.46 2.67 -3.38
C TYR A 58 6.85 4.12 -3.14
N GLY A 59 5.92 5.04 -3.45
CA GLY A 59 6.04 6.46 -3.13
C GLY A 59 6.20 6.69 -1.62
N LEU A 60 5.46 5.95 -0.78
CA LEU A 60 5.61 6.02 0.68
C LEU A 60 6.99 5.55 1.13
N VAL A 61 7.49 4.42 0.63
CA VAL A 61 8.85 3.98 0.95
C VAL A 61 9.87 5.06 0.59
N ARG A 62 9.73 5.69 -0.58
CA ARG A 62 10.60 6.79 -1.02
C ARG A 62 10.50 8.03 -0.13
N GLY A 63 9.30 8.42 0.29
CA GLY A 63 9.08 9.59 1.14
C GLY A 63 9.46 9.38 2.61
N LEU A 64 9.43 8.14 3.09
CA LEU A 64 9.75 7.78 4.48
C LEU A 64 11.23 7.42 4.70
N MET A 65 11.99 7.19 3.62
CA MET A 65 13.41 6.92 3.71
C MET A 65 14.20 8.17 4.11
N GLN A 66 15.09 8.01 5.10
CA GLN A 66 16.11 9.02 5.40
C GLN A 66 17.27 8.91 4.39
N PRO A 67 17.99 10.01 4.10
CA PRO A 67 19.13 10.01 3.18
C PRO A 67 20.20 8.99 3.63
N GLY A 68 20.49 7.98 2.79
CA GLY A 68 21.53 6.97 3.02
C GLY A 68 21.03 5.55 3.38
N GLY A 69 19.74 5.38 3.72
CA GLY A 69 19.17 4.11 4.22
C GLY A 69 18.76 3.07 3.16
N ARG A 70 19.58 2.79 2.12
CA ARG A 70 19.18 1.84 1.05
C ARG A 70 18.86 0.42 1.55
N ARG A 71 19.53 -0.07 2.60
CA ARG A 71 19.22 -1.37 3.23
C ARG A 71 17.91 -1.36 4.01
N ASP A 72 17.43 -0.19 4.39
CA ASP A 72 16.17 -0.03 5.12
C ASP A 72 14.98 0.08 4.16
N ALA A 73 15.21 0.47 2.91
CA ALA A 73 14.21 0.50 1.85
C ALA A 73 13.50 -0.84 1.64
N GLY A 74 14.27 -1.92 1.46
CA GLY A 74 13.71 -3.25 1.20
C GLY A 74 12.96 -3.81 2.41
N ARG A 75 13.46 -3.55 3.62
CA ARG A 75 12.78 -3.95 4.87
C ARG A 75 11.48 -3.16 5.06
N LEU A 76 11.50 -1.86 4.78
CA LEU A 76 10.32 -1.00 4.87
C LEU A 76 9.26 -1.39 3.84
N TRP A 77 9.67 -1.58 2.58
CA TRP A 77 8.81 -2.08 1.51
C TRP A 77 8.13 -3.40 1.92
N ASN A 78 8.91 -4.39 2.37
CA ASN A 78 8.35 -5.67 2.81
C ASN A 78 7.36 -5.50 3.96
N ARG A 79 7.62 -4.61 4.92
CA ARG A 79 6.66 -4.37 6.01
C ARG A 79 5.35 -3.76 5.51
N LEU A 80 5.42 -2.79 4.60
CA LEU A 80 4.24 -2.11 4.06
C LEU A 80 3.43 -3.02 3.14
N VAL A 81 4.07 -3.71 2.19
CA VAL A 81 3.40 -4.62 1.24
C VAL A 81 2.81 -5.85 1.94
N LEU A 82 3.42 -6.33 3.02
CA LEU A 82 2.86 -7.44 3.82
C LEU A 82 1.81 -6.99 4.83
N GLY A 83 1.41 -5.71 4.86
CA GLY A 83 0.38 -5.23 5.76
C GLY A 83 0.80 -5.15 7.24
N ARG A 84 2.09 -5.32 7.55
CA ARG A 84 2.57 -5.38 8.95
C ARG A 84 2.40 -4.06 9.70
N GLU A 85 2.16 -2.96 8.99
CA GLU A 85 1.95 -1.63 9.56
C GLU A 85 0.48 -1.21 9.62
N LEU A 86 -0.47 -2.05 9.18
CA LEU A 86 -1.91 -1.73 9.12
C LEU A 86 -2.46 -1.25 10.46
N VAL A 87 -2.19 -2.01 11.53
CA VAL A 87 -2.68 -1.68 12.88
C VAL A 87 -2.10 -0.36 13.38
N GLY A 88 -0.82 -0.10 13.09
CA GLY A 88 -0.16 1.16 13.45
C GLY A 88 -0.77 2.35 12.71
N ALA A 89 -0.99 2.20 11.40
CA ALA A 89 -1.57 3.24 10.57
C ALA A 89 -3.04 3.54 10.97
N TRP A 90 -3.82 2.50 11.27
CA TRP A 90 -5.20 2.66 11.73
C TRP A 90 -5.28 3.39 13.07
N ARG A 91 -4.42 3.04 14.03
CA ARG A 91 -4.35 3.75 15.32
C ARG A 91 -3.99 5.22 15.15
N ALA A 92 -3.08 5.53 14.23
CA ALA A 92 -2.67 6.90 13.97
C ALA A 92 -3.77 7.76 13.35
N LEU A 93 -4.73 7.18 12.62
CA LEU A 93 -5.89 7.92 12.12
C LEU A 93 -6.97 8.15 13.18
N ARG A 94 -7.11 7.21 14.12
CA ARG A 94 -8.15 7.27 15.16
C ARG A 94 -7.78 8.20 16.31
N ASN A 95 -6.50 8.23 16.68
CA ASN A 95 -5.97 9.06 17.76
C ASN A 95 -5.54 10.40 17.22
#